data_AF-A0A225W7Z2-F1
#
_entry.id   AF-A0A225W7Z2-F1
#
_cell.length_a   1.000
_cell.length_b   1.000
_cell.length_c   1.000
_cell.angle_alpha   90.00
_cell.angle_beta   90.00
_cell.angle_gamma   90.00
#
_symmetry.space_group_name_H-M   'P 1'
#
loop_
_entity.id
_entity.type
_entity.pdbx_description
1 polymer ?
#
loop_
_entity_poly.entity_id
_entity_poly.type
_entity_poly.pdbx_seq_one_letter_code
_entity_poly.pdbx_strand_id
1 'polypeptide(L)'
;MKLGVTKIKQDYGLTKTDDERVLKAREVEHRWRRVLANDLESIPFALFVFGGGILAGSNPVVHTGAMTVYTTARCLHTYVYLNAMQPHRAICWGIGVLATLVGVGNAIVAPKMVDTNTQVYIACSSVLYLKFLLATGVQGGKKFRSGGRPPEDASLSLAKTVGKGRKQTYGLDKTDDEKVLKAREAEHRWTRIVSNDLESIPFALFVFGGGILAGSNPTVHAGAMTVYTAARCLHTYVYAHAMQPHRAICWGVGVLATLVGVGNAIAATL
;
A
#
# COMPACT_ATOMS: atom_id res chain seq x y z
N MET A 1 45.71 3.15 11.09
CA MET A 1 44.70 4.07 10.52
C MET A 1 43.51 4.12 11.48
N LYS A 2 43.47 5.10 12.39
CA LYS A 2 42.33 5.29 13.30
C LYS A 2 41.20 5.89 12.46
N LEU A 3 40.16 5.11 12.15
CA LEU A 3 38.90 5.64 11.66
C LEU A 3 38.39 6.59 12.74
N GLY A 4 38.51 7.89 12.49
CA GLY A 4 37.96 8.93 13.33
C GLY A 4 36.44 8.86 13.24
N VAL A 5 35.84 7.93 13.98
CA VAL A 5 34.41 7.90 14.20
C VAL A 5 34.13 9.08 15.14
N THR A 6 33.79 10.23 14.56
CA THR A 6 33.18 11.33 15.28
C THR A 6 32.05 10.71 16.10
N LYS A 7 32.06 10.87 17.42
CA LYS A 7 30.95 10.42 18.28
C LYS A 7 29.72 11.24 17.92
N ILE A 8 28.98 10.80 16.90
CA ILE A 8 27.66 11.34 16.59
C ILE A 8 26.78 10.91 17.77
N LYS A 9 26.32 11.87 18.57
CA LYS A 9 25.33 11.59 19.61
C LYS A 9 24.14 10.93 18.92
N GLN A 10 23.79 9.72 19.35
CA GLN A 10 22.60 9.02 18.87
C GLN A 10 21.38 9.74 19.45
N ASP A 11 20.85 10.67 18.68
CA ASP A 11 19.79 11.60 19.07
C ASP A 11 18.50 11.38 18.26
N TYR A 12 18.43 10.28 17.50
CA TYR A 12 17.33 9.96 16.58
C TYR A 12 17.00 11.10 15.58
N GLY A 13 17.99 11.94 15.25
CA GLY A 13 17.81 13.05 14.32
C GLY A 13 17.14 14.29 14.93
N LEU A 14 16.95 14.32 16.27
CA LEU A 14 16.24 15.40 16.97
C LEU A 14 17.06 16.68 17.10
N THR A 15 18.39 16.60 17.12
CA THR A 15 19.26 17.77 17.11
C THR A 15 19.45 18.28 15.69
N LYS A 16 19.33 19.61 15.57
CA LYS A 16 19.72 20.33 14.36
C LYS A 16 21.23 20.22 14.21
N THR A 17 21.65 19.94 12.99
CA THR A 17 23.05 19.88 12.62
C THR A 17 23.19 20.46 11.23
N ASP A 18 24.21 21.29 11.06
CA ASP A 18 24.61 21.83 9.76
C ASP A 18 25.71 20.96 9.12
N ASP A 19 26.08 19.83 9.75
CA ASP A 19 27.04 18.88 9.22
C ASP A 19 26.47 18.21 7.96
N GLU A 20 27.03 18.58 6.81
CA GLU A 20 26.61 18.08 5.50
C GLU A 20 26.68 16.55 5.39
N ARG A 21 27.61 15.89 6.10
CA ARG A 21 27.71 14.42 6.10
C ARG A 21 26.51 13.80 6.80
N VAL A 22 26.08 14.39 7.92
CA VAL A 22 24.92 13.92 8.67
C VAL A 22 23.64 14.20 7.88
N LEU A 23 23.52 15.36 7.25
CA LEU A 23 22.37 15.70 6.40
C LEU A 23 22.23 14.74 5.20
N LYS A 24 23.35 14.44 4.51
CA LYS A 24 23.37 13.44 3.43
C LYS A 24 22.99 12.05 3.93
N ALA A 25 23.49 11.62 5.09
CA ALA A 25 23.12 10.34 5.68
C ALA A 25 21.62 10.25 6.01
N ARG A 26 21.04 11.32 6.57
CA ARG A 26 19.59 11.41 6.86
C ARG A 26 18.75 11.35 5.58
N GLU A 27 19.17 12.01 4.50
CA GLU A 27 18.47 11.92 3.21
C GLU A 27 18.47 10.48 2.67
N VAL A 28 19.62 9.80 2.73
CA VAL A 28 19.75 8.39 2.32
C VAL A 28 18.85 7.50 3.17
N GLU A 29 18.82 7.69 4.50
CA GLU A 29 17.93 6.96 5.41
C GLU A 29 16.45 7.17 5.05
N HIS A 30 16.03 8.42 4.84
CA HIS A 30 14.67 8.74 4.41
C HIS A 30 14.30 8.07 3.10
N ARG A 31 15.25 8.00 2.15
CA ARG A 31 15.07 7.29 0.88
C ARG A 31 14.81 5.80 1.12
N TRP A 32 15.61 5.13 1.94
CA TRP A 32 15.40 3.73 2.31
C TRP A 32 14.05 3.49 3.00
N ARG A 33 13.66 4.33 3.95
CA ARG A 33 12.34 4.25 4.60
C ARG A 33 11.20 4.31 3.58
N ARG A 34 11.34 5.12 2.53
CA ARG A 34 10.35 5.24 1.46
C ARG A 34 10.33 4.05 0.52
N VAL A 35 11.49 3.46 0.22
CA VAL A 35 11.57 2.19 -0.52
C VAL A 35 10.80 1.10 0.23
N LEU A 36 11.12 0.90 1.50
CA LEU A 36 10.46 -0.12 2.34
C LEU A 36 8.96 0.12 2.48
N ALA A 37 8.55 1.38 2.69
CA ALA A 37 7.14 1.73 2.73
C ALA A 37 6.43 1.39 1.40
N ASN A 38 7.08 1.64 0.26
CA ASN A 38 6.49 1.34 -1.04
C ASN A 38 6.43 -0.17 -1.34
N ASP A 39 7.41 -0.94 -0.86
CA ASP A 39 7.37 -2.40 -0.91
C ASP A 39 6.23 -2.95 -0.05
N LEU A 40 6.02 -2.41 1.16
CA LEU A 40 4.86 -2.72 1.99
C LEU A 40 3.53 -2.33 1.30
N GLU A 41 3.50 -1.20 0.61
CA GLU A 41 2.31 -0.76 -0.15
C GLU A 41 1.98 -1.73 -1.30
N SER A 42 2.97 -2.33 -1.97
CA SER A 42 2.74 -3.08 -3.21
C SER A 42 2.71 -4.61 -3.02
N ILE A 43 3.69 -5.17 -2.30
CA ILE A 43 3.97 -6.61 -2.28
C ILE A 43 2.85 -7.43 -1.63
N PRO A 44 2.38 -7.10 -0.41
CA PRO A 44 1.35 -7.89 0.25
C PRO A 44 0.08 -8.02 -0.59
N PHE A 45 -0.41 -6.91 -1.16
CA PHE A 45 -1.60 -6.93 -2.01
C PHE A 45 -1.41 -7.77 -3.27
N ALA A 46 -0.27 -7.65 -3.95
CA ALA A 46 0.02 -8.45 -5.12
C ALA A 46 0.05 -9.95 -4.78
N LEU A 47 0.66 -10.32 -3.65
CA LEU A 47 0.68 -11.71 -3.18
C LEU A 47 -0.73 -12.26 -2.91
N PHE A 48 -1.63 -11.48 -2.32
CA PHE A 48 -3.00 -11.95 -2.09
C PHE A 48 -3.84 -12.04 -3.37
N VAL A 49 -3.63 -11.13 -4.33
CA VAL A 49 -4.27 -11.20 -5.65
C VAL A 49 -3.78 -12.44 -6.41
N PHE A 50 -2.47 -12.67 -6.46
CA PHE A 50 -1.91 -13.87 -7.10
C PHE A 50 -2.32 -15.13 -6.35
N GLY A 51 -2.28 -15.15 -5.01
CA GLY A 51 -2.77 -16.27 -4.21
C GLY A 51 -4.24 -16.61 -4.50
N GLY A 52 -5.10 -15.60 -4.62
CA GLY A 52 -6.49 -15.78 -5.05
C GLY A 52 -6.61 -16.40 -6.44
N GLY A 53 -5.77 -15.98 -7.40
CA GLY A 53 -5.72 -16.57 -8.73
C GLY A 53 -5.22 -18.03 -8.76
N ILE A 54 -4.32 -18.41 -7.84
CA ILE A 54 -3.88 -19.81 -7.67
C ILE A 54 -5.04 -20.65 -7.16
N LEU A 55 -5.73 -20.18 -6.10
CA LEU A 55 -6.94 -20.84 -5.58
C LEU A 55 -8.02 -20.98 -6.65
N ALA A 56 -8.12 -19.99 -7.55
CA ALA A 56 -9.07 -20.01 -8.67
C ALA A 56 -8.77 -21.06 -9.75
N GLY A 57 -7.58 -21.68 -9.75
CA GLY A 57 -7.11 -22.46 -10.89
C GLY A 57 -6.95 -21.62 -12.17
N SER A 58 -6.48 -20.37 -12.03
CA SER A 58 -6.24 -19.46 -13.17
C SER A 58 -5.19 -20.01 -14.14
N ASN A 59 -5.15 -19.50 -15.38
CA ASN A 59 -4.23 -20.00 -16.40
C ASN A 59 -2.77 -19.91 -15.91
N PRO A 60 -2.04 -21.04 -15.80
CA PRO A 60 -0.74 -21.08 -15.14
C PRO A 60 0.35 -20.34 -15.91
N VAL A 61 0.26 -20.26 -17.23
CA VAL A 61 1.23 -19.55 -18.08
C VAL A 61 1.10 -18.04 -17.85
N VAL A 62 -0.13 -17.52 -17.92
CA VAL A 62 -0.41 -16.09 -17.65
C VAL A 62 -0.04 -15.74 -16.22
N HIS A 63 -0.37 -16.61 -15.27
CA HIS A 63 -0.07 -16.42 -13.86
C HIS A 63 1.43 -16.32 -13.59
N THR A 64 2.20 -17.30 -14.08
CA THR A 64 3.66 -17.35 -13.92
C THR A 64 4.33 -16.15 -14.58
N GLY A 65 3.88 -15.78 -15.79
CA GLY A 65 4.38 -14.59 -16.49
C GLY A 65 4.13 -13.31 -15.70
N ALA A 66 2.90 -13.10 -15.21
CA ALA A 66 2.54 -11.93 -14.42
C ALA A 66 3.36 -11.84 -13.12
N MET A 67 3.52 -12.94 -12.37
CA MET A 67 4.34 -12.95 -11.15
C MET A 67 5.82 -12.67 -11.43
N THR A 68 6.36 -13.21 -12.53
CA THR A 68 7.76 -12.99 -12.93
C THR A 68 8.01 -11.53 -13.30
N VAL A 69 7.12 -10.95 -14.11
CA VAL A 69 7.16 -9.52 -14.47
C VAL A 69 7.02 -8.64 -13.23
N TYR A 70 6.07 -8.95 -12.34
CA TYR A 70 5.87 -8.24 -11.10
C TYR A 70 7.13 -8.24 -10.23
N THR A 71 7.70 -9.41 -9.99
CA THR A 71 8.90 -9.58 -9.15
C THR A 71 10.09 -8.82 -9.73
N THR A 72 10.33 -8.97 -11.03
CA THR A 72 11.40 -8.26 -11.73
C THR A 72 11.21 -6.74 -11.63
N ALA A 73 9.98 -6.25 -11.85
CA ALA A 73 9.65 -4.84 -11.76
C ALA A 73 9.84 -4.31 -10.33
N ARG A 74 9.56 -5.09 -9.28
CA ARG A 74 9.80 -4.69 -7.88
C ARG A 74 11.29 -4.62 -7.54
N CYS A 75 12.09 -5.60 -7.95
CA CYS A 75 13.55 -5.55 -7.77
C CYS A 75 14.16 -4.34 -8.48
N LEU A 76 13.75 -4.10 -9.72
CA LEU A 76 14.18 -2.93 -10.49
C LEU A 76 13.69 -1.62 -9.85
N HIS A 77 12.44 -1.57 -9.38
CA HIS A 77 11.87 -0.41 -8.71
C HIS A 77 12.72 0.00 -7.50
N THR A 78 13.13 -0.94 -6.66
CA THR A 78 14.02 -0.67 -5.52
C THR A 78 15.36 -0.12 -5.97
N TYR A 79 16.00 -0.72 -6.98
CA TYR A 79 17.26 -0.23 -7.53
C TYR A 79 17.16 1.21 -8.07
N VAL A 80 16.17 1.50 -8.92
CA VAL A 80 16.00 2.84 -9.51
C VAL A 80 15.60 3.88 -8.48
N TYR A 81 14.86 3.49 -7.43
CA TYR A 81 14.49 4.38 -6.33
C TYR A 81 15.75 4.82 -5.56
N LEU A 82 16.63 3.89 -5.21
CA LEU A 82 17.86 4.19 -4.45
C LEU A 82 18.77 5.15 -5.23
N ASN A 83 18.84 4.97 -6.55
CA ASN A 83 19.64 5.80 -7.45
C ASN A 83 18.95 7.10 -7.90
N ALA A 84 17.79 7.46 -7.34
CA ALA A 84 17.00 8.65 -7.72
C ALA A 84 16.74 8.76 -9.25
N MET A 85 16.58 7.62 -9.92
CA MET A 85 16.41 7.55 -11.37
C MET A 85 14.95 7.76 -11.76
N GLN A 86 14.62 8.98 -12.18
CA GLN A 86 13.30 9.30 -12.71
C GLN A 86 13.35 9.63 -14.22
N PRO A 87 12.42 9.12 -15.07
CA PRO A 87 11.09 8.54 -14.81
C PRO A 87 11.05 7.03 -14.50
N HIS A 88 12.18 6.33 -14.53
CA HIS A 88 12.27 4.87 -14.44
C HIS A 88 11.56 4.29 -13.21
N ARG A 89 11.63 4.96 -12.05
CA ARG A 89 10.87 4.55 -10.86
C ARG A 89 9.37 4.47 -11.12
N ALA A 90 8.79 5.51 -11.72
CA ALA A 90 7.35 5.50 -12.03
C ALA A 90 6.99 4.41 -13.05
N ILE A 91 7.87 4.14 -14.01
CA ILE A 91 7.69 3.07 -15.01
C ILE A 91 7.69 1.69 -14.34
N CYS A 92 8.69 1.38 -13.51
CA CYS A 92 8.75 0.10 -12.80
C CYS A 92 7.53 -0.11 -11.89
N TRP A 93 7.10 0.95 -11.19
CA TRP A 93 5.87 0.90 -10.39
C TRP A 93 4.64 0.59 -11.27
N GLY A 94 4.50 1.28 -12.40
CA GLY A 94 3.39 1.08 -13.35
C GLY A 94 3.36 -0.34 -13.92
N ILE A 95 4.52 -0.90 -14.29
CA ILE A 95 4.64 -2.29 -14.75
C ILE A 95 4.18 -3.27 -13.66
N GLY A 96 4.58 -3.05 -12.40
CA GLY A 96 4.12 -3.87 -11.28
C GLY A 96 2.60 -3.83 -11.07
N VAL A 97 1.99 -2.64 -11.19
CA VAL A 97 0.53 -2.49 -11.13
C VAL A 97 -0.14 -3.24 -12.28
N LEU A 98 0.34 -3.07 -13.51
CA LEU A 98 -0.21 -3.77 -14.68
C LEU A 98 -0.11 -5.29 -14.54
N ALA A 99 1.02 -5.82 -14.07
CA ALA A 99 1.18 -7.24 -13.81
C ALA A 99 0.18 -7.77 -12.76
N THR A 100 -0.07 -6.99 -11.70
CA THR A 100 -1.07 -7.35 -10.69
C THR A 100 -2.50 -7.34 -11.27
N LEU A 101 -2.82 -6.35 -12.11
CA LEU A 101 -4.12 -6.28 -12.80
C LEU A 101 -4.33 -7.41 -13.81
N VAL A 102 -3.26 -7.87 -14.49
CA VAL A 102 -3.29 -9.08 -15.30
C VAL A 102 -3.62 -10.30 -14.43
N GLY A 103 -3.05 -10.39 -13.23
CA GLY A 103 -3.41 -11.40 -12.24
C GLY A 103 -4.89 -11.39 -11.87
N VAL A 104 -5.46 -10.20 -11.61
CA VAL A 104 -6.91 -10.02 -11.37
C VAL A 104 -7.72 -10.53 -12.57
N GLY A 105 -7.37 -10.08 -13.79
CA GLY A 105 -8.08 -10.50 -15.01
C GLY A 105 -8.03 -12.01 -15.22
N ASN A 106 -6.85 -12.62 -15.02
CA ASN A 106 -6.65 -14.06 -15.14
C ASN A 106 -7.47 -14.86 -14.13
N ALA A 107 -7.62 -14.36 -12.89
CA ALA A 107 -8.45 -14.99 -11.86
C ALA A 107 -9.96 -14.89 -12.18
N ILE A 108 -10.41 -13.77 -12.76
CA ILE A 108 -11.83 -13.55 -13.11
C ILE A 108 -12.29 -14.48 -14.24
N VAL A 109 -11.42 -14.75 -15.23
CA VAL A 109 -11.74 -15.63 -16.37
C VAL A 109 -11.43 -17.10 -16.10
N ALA A 110 -10.98 -17.44 -14.89
CA ALA A 110 -10.73 -18.83 -14.49
C ALA A 110 -12.03 -19.67 -14.54
N PRO A 111 -11.93 -20.99 -14.72
CA PRO A 111 -13.10 -21.86 -14.82
C PRO A 111 -14.07 -21.65 -13.64
N LYS A 112 -15.36 -21.46 -13.93
CA LYS A 112 -16.40 -21.14 -12.92
C LYS A 112 -16.70 -22.26 -11.90
N MET A 113 -15.97 -23.38 -11.95
CA MET A 113 -16.14 -24.53 -11.04
C MET A 113 -15.40 -24.37 -9.70
N VAL A 114 -15.01 -23.15 -9.34
CA VAL A 114 -14.39 -22.83 -8.04
C VAL A 114 -15.46 -22.62 -6.96
N ASP A 115 -15.13 -23.01 -5.73
CA ASP A 115 -16.04 -22.90 -4.60
C ASP A 115 -16.41 -21.44 -4.28
N THR A 116 -17.54 -21.25 -3.60
CA THR A 116 -18.08 -19.91 -3.28
C THR A 116 -17.10 -19.04 -2.48
N ASN A 117 -16.32 -19.61 -1.56
CA ASN A 117 -15.38 -18.81 -0.78
C ASN A 117 -14.25 -18.28 -1.65
N THR A 118 -13.71 -19.11 -2.54
CA THR A 118 -12.69 -18.70 -3.50
C THR A 118 -13.20 -17.58 -4.41
N GLN A 119 -14.42 -17.71 -4.95
CA GLN A 119 -15.03 -16.64 -5.79
C GLN A 119 -15.15 -15.32 -5.03
N VAL A 120 -15.69 -15.35 -3.81
CA VAL A 120 -15.87 -14.15 -2.99
C VAL A 120 -14.53 -13.55 -2.59
N TYR A 121 -13.52 -14.37 -2.31
CA TYR A 121 -12.17 -13.91 -2.00
C TYR A 121 -11.51 -13.19 -3.18
N ILE A 122 -11.62 -13.73 -4.40
CA ILE A 122 -11.11 -13.08 -5.62
C ILE A 122 -11.80 -11.73 -5.82
N ALA A 123 -13.13 -11.68 -5.70
CA ALA A 123 -13.90 -10.45 -5.83
C ALA A 123 -13.49 -9.41 -4.76
N CYS A 124 -13.45 -9.81 -3.50
CA CYS A 124 -13.12 -8.93 -2.37
C CYS A 124 -11.68 -8.42 -2.45
N SER A 125 -10.70 -9.30 -2.69
CA SER A 125 -9.30 -8.91 -2.84
C SER A 125 -9.08 -7.96 -4.04
N SER A 126 -9.78 -8.18 -5.15
CA SER A 126 -9.75 -7.29 -6.32
C SER A 126 -10.32 -5.90 -6.02
N VAL A 127 -11.47 -5.83 -5.34
CA VAL A 127 -12.08 -4.56 -4.91
C VAL A 127 -11.17 -3.83 -3.93
N LEU A 128 -10.62 -4.53 -2.94
CA LEU A 128 -9.71 -3.96 -1.94
C LEU A 128 -8.41 -3.48 -2.58
N TYR A 129 -7.86 -4.20 -3.56
CA TYR A 129 -6.70 -3.77 -4.32
C TYR A 129 -6.99 -2.52 -5.15
N LEU A 130 -8.10 -2.48 -5.90
CA LEU A 130 -8.50 -1.30 -6.66
C LEU A 130 -8.68 -0.08 -5.75
N LYS A 131 -9.36 -0.25 -4.62
CA LYS A 131 -9.52 0.79 -3.60
C LYS A 131 -8.16 1.26 -3.07
N PHE A 132 -7.23 0.36 -2.82
CA PHE A 132 -5.87 0.70 -2.37
C PHE A 132 -5.08 1.48 -3.45
N LEU A 133 -5.18 1.09 -4.72
CA LEU A 133 -4.59 1.83 -5.84
C LEU A 133 -5.13 3.25 -5.94
N LEU A 134 -6.45 3.42 -5.80
CA LEU A 134 -7.07 4.75 -5.80
C LEU A 134 -6.61 5.58 -4.59
N ALA A 135 -6.55 5.00 -3.40
CA ALA A 135 -6.11 5.69 -2.19
C ALA A 135 -4.65 6.15 -2.27
N THR A 136 -3.74 5.31 -2.77
CA THR A 136 -2.33 5.66 -2.97
C THR A 136 -2.15 6.68 -4.10
N GLY A 137 -2.97 6.63 -5.15
CA GLY A 137 -3.04 7.66 -6.18
C GLY A 137 -3.41 9.04 -5.62
N VAL A 138 -4.48 9.10 -4.80
CA VAL A 138 -4.91 10.35 -4.14
C VAL A 138 -3.82 10.84 -3.18
N GLN A 139 -3.26 9.97 -2.33
CA GLN A 139 -2.15 10.30 -1.44
C GLN A 139 -0.95 10.85 -2.23
N GLY A 140 -0.61 10.23 -3.36
CA GLY A 140 0.46 10.68 -4.26
C GLY A 140 0.23 12.10 -4.77
N GLY A 141 -1.00 12.44 -5.16
CA GLY A 141 -1.39 13.81 -5.53
C GLY A 141 -1.31 14.79 -4.36
N LYS A 142 -1.72 14.38 -3.15
CA LYS A 142 -1.56 15.21 -1.93
C LYS A 142 -0.08 15.48 -1.62
N LYS A 143 0.79 14.47 -1.78
CA LYS A 143 2.25 14.61 -1.62
C LYS A 143 2.87 15.65 -2.56
N PHE A 144 2.40 15.76 -3.80
CA PHE A 144 2.88 16.82 -4.71
C PHE A 144 2.46 18.21 -4.24
N ARG A 145 1.22 18.36 -3.74
CA ARG A 145 0.67 19.65 -3.27
C ARG A 145 1.31 20.15 -1.98
N SER A 146 1.81 19.25 -1.14
CA SER A 146 2.44 19.55 0.15
C SER A 146 3.96 19.70 0.08
N GLY A 147 4.59 19.36 -1.04
CA GLY A 147 6.05 19.26 -1.16
C GLY A 147 6.63 17.97 -0.56
N GLY A 148 5.78 16.98 -0.27
CA GLY A 148 6.11 15.69 0.36
C GLY A 148 6.74 14.64 -0.57
N ARG A 149 6.98 14.99 -1.85
CA ARG A 149 7.72 14.11 -2.77
C ARG A 149 9.24 14.27 -2.61
N PRO A 150 10.00 13.24 -3.01
CA PRO A 150 11.44 13.36 -3.19
C PRO A 150 11.82 14.50 -4.17
N PRO A 151 13.00 15.12 -4.02
CA PRO A 151 13.43 16.24 -4.86
C PRO A 151 13.54 15.87 -6.35
N GLU A 152 13.92 14.65 -6.70
CA GLU A 152 14.01 14.19 -8.09
C GLU A 152 12.64 14.15 -8.82
N ASP A 153 11.53 14.08 -8.07
CA ASP A 153 10.17 14.13 -8.63
C ASP A 153 9.78 15.54 -9.12
N ALA A 154 10.57 16.58 -8.83
CA ALA A 154 10.31 17.96 -9.30
C ALA A 154 10.33 18.08 -10.84
N SER A 155 11.01 17.18 -11.53
CA SER A 155 11.12 17.15 -12.99
C SER A 155 9.84 16.63 -13.67
N LEU A 156 8.96 15.94 -12.93
CA LEU A 156 7.77 15.29 -13.48
C LEU A 156 6.68 16.28 -13.90
N SER A 157 5.89 15.88 -14.88
CA SER A 157 4.69 16.65 -15.30
C SER A 157 3.72 16.89 -14.14
N LEU A 158 3.57 15.92 -13.23
CA LEU A 158 2.69 16.06 -12.06
C LEU A 158 3.19 17.11 -11.04
N ALA A 159 4.50 17.32 -10.93
CA ALA A 159 5.06 18.42 -10.14
C ALA A 159 4.76 19.78 -10.80
N LYS A 160 4.78 19.85 -12.13
CA LYS A 160 4.49 21.07 -12.89
C LYS A 160 3.00 21.44 -12.91
N THR A 161 2.11 20.46 -12.77
CA THR A 161 0.65 20.65 -12.78
C THR A 161 0.06 20.66 -11.36
N VAL A 162 0.05 19.52 -10.68
CA VAL A 162 -0.57 19.33 -9.35
C VAL A 162 0.25 19.97 -8.24
N GLY A 163 1.58 19.88 -8.33
CA GLY A 163 2.52 20.46 -7.37
C GLY A 163 3.03 21.85 -7.73
N LYS A 164 2.36 22.58 -8.65
CA LYS A 164 2.88 23.82 -9.22
C LYS A 164 3.29 24.82 -8.14
N GLY A 165 4.52 25.31 -8.23
CA GLY A 165 5.09 26.26 -7.27
C GLY A 165 5.47 25.67 -5.91
N ARG A 166 5.49 24.34 -5.77
CA ARG A 166 5.89 23.66 -4.54
C ARG A 166 7.23 22.95 -4.72
N LYS A 167 8.20 23.33 -3.88
CA LYS A 167 9.48 22.65 -3.77
C LYS A 167 9.28 21.28 -3.15
N GLN A 168 9.82 20.24 -3.77
CA GLN A 168 9.72 18.86 -3.30
C GLN A 168 10.95 18.55 -2.44
N THR A 169 10.75 18.29 -1.16
CA THR A 169 11.84 18.11 -0.18
C THR A 169 11.46 17.07 0.88
N TYR A 170 10.69 16.05 0.49
CA TYR A 170 10.08 15.09 1.42
C TYR A 170 9.17 15.75 2.48
N GLY A 171 8.80 17.03 2.29
CA GLY A 171 8.08 17.82 3.30
C GLY A 171 8.94 18.25 4.49
N LEU A 172 10.27 18.10 4.42
CA LEU A 172 11.20 18.43 5.51
C LEU A 172 11.43 19.94 5.67
N ASP A 173 11.20 20.73 4.61
CA ASP A 173 11.33 22.17 4.69
C ASP A 173 10.30 22.75 5.67
N LYS A 174 10.75 23.63 6.57
CA LYS A 174 9.86 24.42 7.41
C LYS A 174 9.19 25.50 6.58
N THR A 175 7.93 25.78 6.90
CA THR A 175 7.15 26.80 6.21
C THR A 175 6.04 27.28 7.11
N ASP A 176 5.82 28.58 7.10
CA ASP A 176 4.70 29.23 7.79
C ASP A 176 3.54 29.52 6.81
N ASP A 177 3.65 29.08 5.54
CA ASP A 177 2.57 29.22 4.55
C ASP A 177 1.39 28.32 4.95
N GLU A 178 0.30 28.95 5.40
CA GLU A 178 -0.94 28.29 5.79
C GLU A 178 -1.48 27.34 4.70
N LYS A 179 -1.29 27.66 3.41
CA LYS A 179 -1.72 26.79 2.31
C LYS A 179 -0.89 25.51 2.26
N VAL A 180 0.40 25.57 2.56
CA VAL A 180 1.26 24.37 2.64
C VAL A 180 0.92 23.56 3.88
N LEU A 181 0.69 24.21 5.02
CA LEU A 181 0.30 23.53 6.26
C LEU A 181 -1.01 22.76 6.08
N LYS A 182 -2.05 23.36 5.47
CA LYS A 182 -3.30 22.67 5.14
C LYS A 182 -3.08 21.52 4.13
N ALA A 183 -2.20 21.70 3.15
CA ALA A 183 -1.87 20.63 2.21
C ALA A 183 -1.15 19.46 2.90
N ARG A 184 -0.27 19.74 3.87
CA ARG A 184 0.42 18.74 4.70
C ARG A 184 -0.53 18.02 5.64
N GLU A 185 -1.49 18.72 6.23
CA GLU A 185 -2.53 18.08 7.04
C GLU A 185 -3.36 17.10 6.19
N ALA A 186 -3.76 17.51 4.99
CA ALA A 186 -4.47 16.64 4.06
C ALA A 186 -3.60 15.44 3.62
N GLU A 187 -2.32 15.64 3.31
CA GLU A 187 -1.38 14.55 3.02
C GLU A 187 -1.26 13.58 4.20
N HIS A 188 -1.11 14.10 5.42
CA HIS A 188 -0.99 13.30 6.63
C HIS A 188 -2.23 12.44 6.84
N ARG A 189 -3.44 13.01 6.65
CA ARG A 189 -4.70 12.27 6.71
C ARG A 189 -4.72 11.10 5.72
N TRP A 190 -4.37 11.35 4.46
CA TRP A 190 -4.32 10.29 3.45
C TRP A 190 -3.24 9.24 3.72
N THR A 191 -2.11 9.66 4.29
CA THR A 191 -1.07 8.73 4.74
C THR A 191 -1.59 7.82 5.85
N ARG A 192 -2.35 8.35 6.82
CA ARG A 192 -2.98 7.54 7.87
C ARG A 192 -4.04 6.57 7.33
N ILE A 193 -4.77 6.95 6.28
CA ILE A 193 -5.72 6.06 5.60
C ILE A 193 -4.97 4.86 4.99
N VAL A 194 -3.92 5.14 4.20
CA VAL A 194 -3.12 4.09 3.54
C VAL A 194 -2.40 3.22 4.56
N SER A 195 -1.79 3.79 5.60
CA SER A 195 -1.15 3.00 6.67
C SER A 195 -2.16 2.11 7.39
N ASN A 196 -3.37 2.59 7.69
CA ASN A 196 -4.39 1.75 8.32
C ASN A 196 -4.88 0.63 7.39
N ASP A 197 -4.91 0.87 6.09
CA ASP A 197 -5.19 -0.17 5.10
C ASP A 197 -4.10 -1.25 5.09
N LEU A 198 -2.83 -0.87 5.22
CA LEU A 198 -1.71 -1.80 5.30
C LEU A 198 -1.65 -2.59 6.61
N GLU A 199 -2.09 -1.99 7.71
CA GLU A 199 -2.21 -2.65 9.02
C GLU A 199 -3.39 -3.64 9.08
N SER A 200 -4.38 -3.50 8.19
CA SER A 200 -5.65 -4.25 8.29
C SER A 200 -5.85 -5.23 7.14
N ILE A 201 -5.77 -4.76 5.88
CA ILE A 201 -6.19 -5.54 4.71
C ILE A 201 -5.31 -6.77 4.45
N PRO A 202 -3.97 -6.67 4.43
CA PRO A 202 -3.10 -7.84 4.26
C PRO A 202 -3.39 -8.95 5.28
N PHE A 203 -3.53 -8.60 6.56
CA PHE A 203 -3.81 -9.59 7.61
C PHE A 203 -5.20 -10.22 7.48
N ALA A 204 -6.22 -9.44 7.13
CA ALA A 204 -7.56 -9.98 6.90
C ALA A 204 -7.58 -10.93 5.69
N LEU A 205 -6.95 -10.55 4.56
CA LEU A 205 -6.84 -11.42 3.39
C LEU A 205 -6.07 -12.70 3.71
N PHE A 206 -5.01 -12.62 4.51
CA PHE A 206 -4.31 -13.81 4.99
C PHE A 206 -5.22 -14.76 5.79
N VAL A 207 -5.97 -14.22 6.75
CA VAL A 207 -6.94 -15.00 7.54
C VAL A 207 -8.01 -15.64 6.64
N PHE A 208 -8.58 -14.87 5.72
CA PHE A 208 -9.64 -15.37 4.85
C PHE A 208 -9.11 -16.44 3.87
N GLY A 209 -7.91 -16.25 3.32
CA GLY A 209 -7.24 -17.25 2.48
C GLY A 209 -6.96 -18.54 3.26
N GLY A 210 -6.47 -18.42 4.50
CA GLY A 210 -6.29 -19.57 5.39
C GLY A 210 -7.60 -20.31 5.69
N GLY A 211 -8.69 -19.57 5.91
CA GLY A 211 -10.01 -20.18 6.12
C GLY A 211 -10.54 -20.94 4.90
N ILE A 212 -10.23 -20.49 3.67
CA ILE A 212 -10.55 -21.25 2.44
C ILE A 212 -9.82 -22.58 2.45
N LEU A 213 -8.52 -22.56 2.73
CA LEU A 213 -7.69 -23.76 2.80
C LEU A 213 -8.12 -24.72 3.93
N ALA A 214 -8.66 -24.18 5.02
CA ALA A 214 -9.20 -24.97 6.13
C ALA A 214 -10.60 -25.55 5.85
N GLY A 215 -11.23 -25.25 4.70
CA GLY A 215 -12.58 -25.73 4.39
C GLY A 215 -13.68 -25.07 5.23
N SER A 216 -13.52 -23.79 5.57
CA SER A 216 -14.47 -23.03 6.40
C SER A 216 -15.89 -23.02 5.84
N ASN A 217 -16.90 -22.89 6.71
CA ASN A 217 -18.30 -22.81 6.30
C ASN A 217 -18.50 -21.70 5.24
N PRO A 218 -18.99 -22.02 4.03
CA PRO A 218 -18.98 -21.07 2.93
C PRO A 218 -19.86 -19.83 3.14
N THR A 219 -21.04 -20.00 3.75
CA THR A 219 -21.97 -18.90 3.95
C THR A 219 -21.41 -17.88 4.96
N VAL A 220 -20.87 -18.36 6.08
CA VAL A 220 -20.29 -17.52 7.12
C VAL A 220 -19.03 -16.81 6.60
N HIS A 221 -18.16 -17.55 5.91
CA HIS A 221 -16.89 -17.01 5.41
C HIS A 221 -17.10 -15.98 4.30
N ALA A 222 -17.97 -16.27 3.34
CA ALA A 222 -18.35 -15.33 2.29
C ALA A 222 -18.98 -14.05 2.86
N GLY A 223 -19.88 -14.19 3.84
CA GLY A 223 -20.49 -13.06 4.52
C GLY A 223 -19.46 -12.18 5.23
N ALA A 224 -18.54 -12.79 5.99
CA ALA A 224 -17.48 -12.08 6.70
C ALA A 224 -16.55 -11.31 5.74
N MET A 225 -16.12 -11.92 4.63
CA MET A 225 -15.29 -11.27 3.61
C MET A 225 -16.01 -10.07 2.97
N THR A 226 -17.30 -10.22 2.67
CA THR A 226 -18.10 -9.16 2.05
C THR A 226 -18.30 -7.98 3.00
N VAL A 227 -18.66 -8.25 4.25
CA VAL A 227 -18.80 -7.22 5.30
C VAL A 227 -17.48 -6.50 5.55
N TYR A 228 -16.38 -7.25 5.65
CA TYR A 228 -15.05 -6.68 5.79
C TYR A 228 -14.74 -5.70 4.65
N THR A 229 -14.95 -6.14 3.41
CA THR A 229 -14.67 -5.32 2.21
C THR A 229 -15.49 -4.03 2.20
N ALA A 230 -16.80 -4.12 2.44
CA ALA A 230 -17.67 -2.95 2.52
C ALA A 230 -17.23 -1.99 3.63
N ALA A 231 -16.93 -2.51 4.83
CA ALA A 231 -16.45 -1.73 5.95
C ALA A 231 -15.13 -1.01 5.65
N ARG A 232 -14.18 -1.65 4.95
CA ARG A 232 -12.91 -1.04 4.56
C ARG A 232 -13.04 0.03 3.48
N CYS A 233 -13.99 -0.10 2.55
CA CYS A 233 -14.29 0.94 1.57
C CYS A 233 -14.95 2.15 2.25
N LEU A 234 -15.95 1.91 3.11
CA LEU A 234 -16.61 2.96 3.89
C LEU A 234 -15.64 3.66 4.84
N HIS A 235 -14.75 2.92 5.52
CA HIS A 235 -13.74 3.46 6.41
C HIS A 235 -12.87 4.53 5.72
N THR A 236 -12.41 4.27 4.49
CA THR A 236 -11.63 5.26 3.73
C THR A 236 -12.44 6.50 3.41
N TYR A 237 -13.70 6.35 2.99
CA TYR A 237 -14.58 7.48 2.71
C TYR A 237 -14.81 8.36 3.96
N VAL A 238 -15.21 7.76 5.08
CA VAL A 238 -15.51 8.51 6.32
C VAL A 238 -14.25 9.13 6.92
N TYR A 239 -13.09 8.48 6.78
CA TYR A 239 -11.81 9.03 7.23
C TYR A 239 -11.38 10.21 6.36
N ALA A 240 -11.52 10.12 5.03
CA ALA A 240 -11.21 11.24 4.14
C ALA A 240 -12.02 12.50 4.48
N HIS A 241 -13.28 12.33 4.90
CA HIS A 241 -14.22 13.39 5.30
C HIS A 241 -14.21 13.70 6.81
N ALA A 242 -13.29 13.14 7.59
CA ALA A 242 -13.15 13.38 9.03
C ALA A 242 -14.42 13.10 9.87
N MET A 243 -15.26 12.14 9.46
CA MET A 243 -16.53 11.84 10.12
C MET A 243 -16.33 10.93 11.36
N GLN A 244 -16.48 11.50 12.56
CA GLN A 244 -16.63 10.73 13.81
C GLN A 244 -18.12 10.60 14.18
N PRO A 245 -18.57 9.50 14.82
CA PRO A 245 -17.82 8.31 15.23
C PRO A 245 -17.70 7.24 14.13
N HIS A 246 -18.27 7.50 12.94
CA HIS A 246 -18.36 6.55 11.82
C HIS A 246 -17.04 5.87 11.46
N ARG A 247 -15.91 6.60 11.51
CA ARG A 247 -14.58 5.99 11.31
C ARG A 247 -14.31 4.82 12.26
N ALA A 248 -14.55 5.02 13.56
CA ALA A 248 -14.30 3.99 14.57
C ALA A 248 -15.25 2.80 14.38
N ILE A 249 -16.52 3.07 14.04
CA ILE A 249 -17.52 2.02 13.76
C ILE A 249 -17.10 1.18 12.56
N CYS A 250 -16.77 1.78 11.41
CA CYS A 250 -16.32 1.05 10.23
C CYS A 250 -15.05 0.24 10.50
N TRP A 251 -14.10 0.77 11.29
CA TRP A 251 -12.92 0.04 11.71
C TRP A 251 -13.29 -1.18 12.57
N GLY A 252 -14.15 -1.00 13.59
CA GLY A 252 -14.59 -2.05 14.48
C GLY A 252 -15.35 -3.18 13.76
N VAL A 253 -16.24 -2.83 12.83
CA VAL A 253 -16.94 -3.80 11.97
C VAL A 253 -15.93 -4.62 11.15
N GLY A 254 -14.88 -3.99 10.62
CA GLY A 254 -13.81 -4.69 9.93
C GLY A 254 -13.08 -5.69 10.84
N VAL A 255 -12.71 -5.30 12.05
CA VAL A 255 -12.06 -6.20 13.01
C VAL A 255 -12.97 -7.39 13.36
N LEU A 256 -14.25 -7.13 13.66
CA LEU A 256 -15.22 -8.18 13.98
C LEU A 256 -15.38 -9.17 12.81
N ALA A 257 -15.47 -8.69 11.57
CA ALA A 257 -15.56 -9.54 10.40
C ALA A 257 -14.32 -10.45 10.24
N THR A 258 -13.11 -9.93 10.48
CA THR A 258 -11.89 -10.75 10.50
C THR A 258 -11.94 -11.82 11.59
N LEU A 259 -12.38 -11.48 12.80
CA LEU A 259 -12.50 -12.43 13.91
C LEU A 259 -13.54 -13.53 13.63
N VAL A 260 -14.66 -13.20 12.97
CA VAL A 260 -15.62 -14.19 12.48
C VAL A 260 -14.95 -15.16 11.50
N GLY A 261 -14.12 -14.64 10.58
CA GLY A 261 -13.32 -15.47 9.67
C GLY A 261 -12.36 -16.42 10.41
N VAL A 262 -11.67 -15.92 11.44
CA VAL A 262 -10.80 -16.75 12.31
C VAL A 262 -11.60 -17.86 13.00
N GLY A 263 -12.71 -17.49 13.66
CA GLY A 263 -13.54 -18.45 14.38
C GLY A 263 -14.11 -19.54 13.47
N ASN A 264 -14.55 -19.16 12.28
CA ASN A 264 -15.04 -20.09 11.27
C ASN A 264 -13.96 -21.05 10.76
N ALA A 265 -12.73 -20.55 10.56
CA ALA A 265 -11.59 -21.37 10.16
C ALA A 265 -11.18 -22.36 11.24
N ILE A 266 -11.12 -21.95 12.51
CA ILE A 266 -10.81 -22.84 13.63
C ILE A 266 -11.88 -23.91 13.75
N ALA A 267 -13.17 -23.54 13.68
CA ALA A 267 -14.27 -24.48 13.79
C ALA A 267 -14.27 -25.56 12.68
N ALA A 268 -13.71 -25.26 11.50
CA ALA A 268 -13.58 -26.24 10.43
C ALA A 268 -12.43 -27.25 10.64
N THR A 269 -11.51 -26.96 11.56
CA THR A 269 -10.36 -27.82 11.88
C THR A 269 -10.54 -28.68 13.14
N LEU A 270 -11.66 -28.51 13.84
CA LEU A 270 -12.04 -29.28 15.04
C LEU A 270 -13.04 -30.37 14.67
#